data_AF-A0A962EIF4-F1
#
_entry.id   AF-A0A962EIF4-F1
#
_cell.length_a   1.000
_cell.length_b   1.000
_cell.length_c   1.000
_cell.angle_alpha   90.00
_cell.angle_beta   90.00
_cell.angle_gamma   90.00
#
_symmetry.space_group_name_H-M   'P 1'
#
loop_
_entity.id
_entity.type
_entity.pdbx_description
1 polymer ?
#
loop_
_entity_poly.entity_id
_entity_poly.type
_entity_poly.pdbx_seq_one_letter_code
_entity_poly.pdbx_strand_id
1 'polypeptide(L)'
;MIAYVVPAAAIEKKQRLWKRKKSPGKQRYLFPHKALAKVFRAKLLDSISREGLPLPAHYKKQWVVDCKCVGSGEKALIYLGRYLYRGVIQEKDILACENGTVTFRYKDAKTKGFKTRTVPGTTGTCQ
;
A
#
# COMPACT_ATOMS: atom_id res chain seq x y z
N MET A 1 4.35 8.08 -0.88
CA MET A 1 3.29 7.85 -1.88
C MET A 1 2.54 6.60 -1.46
N ILE A 2 1.23 6.66 -1.27
CA ILE A 2 0.41 5.51 -0.85
C ILE A 2 -0.40 5.07 -2.08
N ALA A 3 -0.35 3.78 -2.41
CA ALA A 3 -1.08 3.21 -3.53
C ALA A 3 -2.15 2.24 -3.03
N TYR A 4 -3.39 2.44 -3.49
CA TYR A 4 -4.53 1.58 -3.18
C TYR A 4 -5.19 1.10 -4.48
N VAL A 5 -5.53 -0.19 -4.52
CA VAL A 5 -6.32 -0.78 -5.59
C VAL A 5 -7.74 -0.97 -5.08
N VAL A 6 -8.71 -0.37 -5.76
CA VAL A 6 -10.13 -0.44 -5.39
C VAL A 6 -10.90 -1.11 -6.54
N PRO A 7 -11.63 -2.21 -6.30
CA PRO A 7 -12.47 -2.80 -7.33
C PRO A 7 -13.60 -1.83 -7.68
N ALA A 8 -13.98 -1.77 -8.96
CA ALA A 8 -15.08 -0.92 -9.44
C ALA A 8 -16.48 -1.48 -9.10
N ALA A 9 -16.61 -2.07 -7.93
CA ALA A 9 -17.80 -2.77 -7.46
C ALA A 9 -17.93 -2.65 -5.94
N ALA A 10 -19.15 -2.82 -5.47
CA ALA A 10 -19.48 -2.84 -4.06
C ALA A 10 -20.38 -4.05 -3.78
N ILE A 11 -20.32 -4.54 -2.54
CA ILE A 11 -21.21 -5.59 -2.06
C ILE A 11 -22.46 -4.91 -1.51
N GLU A 12 -23.63 -5.27 -2.03
CA GLU A 12 -24.90 -4.82 -1.48
C GLU A 12 -25.18 -5.52 -0.16
N LYS A 13 -25.34 -4.75 0.93
CA LYS A 13 -25.48 -5.30 2.28
C LYS A 13 -26.68 -6.24 2.46
N LYS A 14 -27.79 -5.99 1.76
CA LYS A 14 -29.04 -6.75 1.93
C LYS A 14 -29.00 -8.14 1.29
N GLN A 15 -28.51 -8.22 0.05
CA GLN A 15 -28.51 -9.47 -0.71
C GLN A 15 -27.12 -10.10 -0.79
N ARG A 16 -26.08 -9.46 -0.22
CA ARG A 16 -24.66 -9.82 -0.36
C ARG A 16 -24.20 -10.02 -1.81
N LEU A 17 -24.92 -9.43 -2.76
CA LEU A 17 -24.61 -9.54 -4.18
C LEU A 17 -23.53 -8.54 -4.58
N TRP A 18 -22.65 -9.00 -5.46
CA TRP A 18 -21.65 -8.17 -6.11
C TRP A 18 -22.31 -7.25 -7.13
N LYS A 19 -22.34 -5.95 -6.85
CA LYS A 19 -22.84 -4.94 -7.78
C LYS A 19 -21.67 -4.16 -8.38
N ARG A 20 -21.44 -4.38 -9.67
CA ARG A 20 -20.49 -3.61 -10.46
C ARG A 20 -21.13 -2.31 -10.93
N LYS A 21 -20.41 -1.19 -10.85
CA LYS A 21 -20.88 0.08 -11.41
C LYS A 21 -21.03 -0.06 -12.94
N LYS A 22 -22.27 -0.02 -13.43
CA LYS A 22 -22.60 0.04 -14.85
C LYS A 22 -22.65 1.51 -15.27
N SER A 23 -21.52 2.06 -15.73
CA SER A 23 -21.52 3.39 -16.34
C SER A 23 -21.43 3.25 -17.86
N PRO A 24 -22.35 3.86 -18.64
CA PRO A 24 -22.22 3.95 -20.09
C PRO A 24 -21.16 5.02 -20.40
N GLY A 25 -19.93 4.60 -20.72
CA GLY A 25 -18.85 5.52 -21.07
C GLY A 25 -17.44 5.03 -20.72
N LYS A 26 -16.45 5.73 -21.31
CA LYS A 26 -15.01 5.39 -21.33
C LYS A 26 -14.30 5.46 -19.96
N GLN A 27 -14.96 5.91 -18.89
CA GLN A 27 -14.34 6.14 -17.58
C GLN A 27 -15.10 5.43 -16.45
N ARG A 28 -14.67 4.21 -16.12
CA ARG A 28 -15.19 3.41 -15.00
C ARG A 28 -14.41 3.73 -13.71
N TYR A 29 -14.75 4.84 -13.06
CA TYR A 29 -14.24 5.16 -11.71
C TYR A 29 -15.36 5.02 -10.68
N LEU A 30 -15.06 4.44 -9.51
CA LEU A 30 -16.02 4.38 -8.41
C LEU A 30 -16.30 5.79 -7.88
N PHE A 31 -15.24 6.58 -7.68
CA PHE A 31 -15.29 7.97 -7.23
C PHE A 31 -14.51 8.91 -8.17
N PRO A 32 -14.97 10.15 -8.38
CA PRO A 32 -14.19 11.15 -9.11
C PRO A 32 -12.98 11.59 -8.29
N HIS A 33 -11.81 11.63 -8.93
CA HIS A 33 -10.51 11.86 -8.28
C HIS A 33 -10.43 13.17 -7.47
N LYS A 34 -11.03 14.27 -7.97
CA LYS A 34 -11.07 15.57 -7.26
C LYS A 34 -11.85 15.50 -5.94
N ALA A 35 -13.00 14.81 -5.94
CA ALA A 35 -13.80 14.67 -4.73
C ALA A 35 -13.09 13.76 -3.72
N LEU A 36 -12.48 12.67 -4.19
CA LEU A 36 -11.70 11.77 -3.35
C LEU A 36 -10.51 12.49 -2.70
N ALA A 37 -9.78 13.31 -3.44
CA ALA A 37 -8.68 14.11 -2.90
C ALA A 37 -9.15 15.07 -1.79
N LYS A 38 -10.29 15.73 -1.99
CA LYS A 38 -10.88 16.65 -0.99
C LYS A 38 -11.26 15.90 0.29
N VAL A 39 -11.95 14.77 0.17
CA VAL A 39 -12.41 13.96 1.31
C VAL A 39 -11.24 13.32 2.05
N PHE A 40 -10.27 12.76 1.32
CA PHE A 40 -9.09 12.14 1.91
C PHE A 40 -8.26 13.16 2.71
N ARG A 41 -8.03 14.35 2.14
CA ARG A 41 -7.37 15.45 2.85
C ARG A 41 -8.11 15.81 4.13
N ALA A 42 -9.43 16.02 4.06
CA ALA A 42 -10.22 16.40 5.23
C ALA A 42 -10.15 15.34 6.33
N LYS A 43 -10.34 14.06 5.98
CA LYS A 43 -10.28 12.95 6.95
C LYS A 43 -8.90 12.76 7.56
N LEU A 44 -7.83 12.90 6.77
CA LEU A 44 -6.47 12.75 7.31
C LEU A 44 -6.12 13.89 8.27
N LEU A 45 -6.42 15.14 7.91
CA LEU A 45 -6.17 16.30 8.77
C LEU A 45 -6.99 16.24 10.06
N ASP A 46 -8.27 15.84 9.97
CA ASP A 46 -9.13 15.61 11.13
C ASP A 46 -8.55 14.53 12.05
N SER A 47 -8.12 13.40 11.49
CA SER A 47 -7.49 12.33 12.28
C SER A 47 -6.20 12.79 12.97
N ILE A 48 -5.31 13.50 12.28
CA ILE A 48 -4.06 14.03 12.88
C ILE A 48 -4.39 15.01 14.03
N SER A 49 -5.39 15.87 13.83
CA SER A 49 -5.79 16.86 14.82
C SER A 49 -6.40 16.20 16.06
N ARG A 50 -7.18 15.13 15.88
CA ARG A 50 -7.76 14.33 16.98
C ARG A 50 -6.69 13.64 17.83
N GLU A 51 -5.62 13.17 17.20
CA GLU A 51 -4.48 12.56 17.90
C GLU A 51 -3.54 13.60 18.55
N GLY A 52 -3.89 14.89 18.52
CA GLY A 52 -3.07 15.96 19.11
C GLY A 52 -1.72 16.18 18.43
N LEU A 53 -1.52 15.61 17.23
CA LEU A 53 -0.28 15.72 16.51
C LEU A 53 -0.19 17.08 15.79
N PRO A 54 0.95 17.79 15.90
CA PRO A 54 1.10 19.09 15.26
C PRO A 54 1.07 18.95 13.74
N LEU A 55 0.17 19.69 13.10
CA LEU A 55 0.15 19.80 11.65
C LEU A 55 1.34 20.63 11.17
N PRO A 56 1.97 20.28 10.02
CA PRO A 56 3.02 21.10 9.42
C PRO A 56 2.51 22.53 9.19
N ALA A 57 3.30 23.54 9.52
CA ALA A 57 2.88 24.94 9.41
C ALA A 57 2.35 25.30 8.01
N HIS A 58 2.90 24.69 6.95
CA HIS A 58 2.53 24.95 5.56
C HIS A 58 2.28 23.64 4.79
N TYR A 59 1.06 23.11 4.86
CA TYR A 59 0.64 22.01 3.99
C TYR A 59 -0.20 22.52 2.81
N LYS A 60 -0.03 21.91 1.63
CA LYS A 60 -0.71 22.35 0.41
C LYS A 60 -2.23 22.24 0.55
N LYS A 61 -2.95 23.30 0.12
CA LYS A 61 -4.42 23.32 0.07
C LYS A 61 -4.99 22.35 -0.97
N GLN A 62 -4.29 22.20 -2.10
CA GLN A 62 -4.63 21.21 -3.12
C GLN A 62 -3.81 19.93 -2.92
N TRP A 63 -4.52 18.82 -2.73
CA TRP A 63 -3.95 17.49 -2.76
C TRP A 63 -4.30 16.85 -4.10
N VAL A 64 -3.32 16.19 -4.71
CA VAL A 64 -3.51 15.48 -5.96
C VAL A 64 -3.66 14.00 -5.63
N VAL A 65 -4.82 13.45 -5.98
CA VAL A 65 -5.01 12.00 -6.02
C VAL A 65 -5.09 11.61 -7.49
N ASP A 66 -4.16 10.76 -7.92
CA ASP A 66 -4.21 10.15 -9.23
C ASP A 66 -5.11 8.91 -9.17
N CYS A 67 -6.17 8.89 -9.95
CA CYS A 67 -7.05 7.74 -10.08
C CYS A 67 -6.99 7.27 -11.53
N LYS A 68 -6.46 6.06 -11.74
CA LYS A 68 -6.36 5.45 -13.06
C LYS A 68 -7.18 4.18 -13.14
N CYS A 69 -8.03 4.08 -14.17
CA CYS A 69 -8.74 2.85 -14.48
C CYS A 69 -7.73 1.88 -15.11
N VAL A 70 -7.39 0.82 -14.39
CA VAL A 70 -6.35 -0.15 -14.77
C VAL A 70 -6.93 -1.43 -15.41
N GLY A 71 -8.20 -1.42 -15.81
CA GLY A 71 -8.85 -2.57 -16.44
C GLY A 71 -9.04 -3.73 -15.46
N SER A 72 -8.47 -4.91 -15.77
CA SER A 72 -8.49 -6.08 -14.88
C SER A 72 -7.74 -5.86 -13.56
N GLY A 73 -6.83 -4.88 -13.51
CA GLY A 73 -6.04 -4.60 -12.33
C GLY A 73 -4.89 -5.58 -12.07
N GLU A 74 -4.76 -6.66 -12.85
CA GLU A 74 -3.72 -7.69 -12.68
C GLU A 74 -2.31 -7.09 -12.73
N LYS A 75 -2.01 -6.25 -13.73
CA LYS A 75 -0.72 -5.56 -13.83
C LYS A 75 -0.47 -4.60 -12.66
N ALA A 76 -1.52 -3.97 -12.14
CA ALA A 76 -1.43 -3.08 -10.98
C ALA A 76 -1.17 -3.87 -9.69
N LEU A 77 -1.80 -5.04 -9.54
CA LEU A 77 -1.55 -5.98 -8.43
C LEU A 77 -0.13 -6.54 -8.48
N ILE A 78 0.36 -6.97 -9.66
CA ILE A 78 1.76 -7.43 -9.82
C ILE A 78 2.73 -6.30 -9.47
N TYR A 79 2.46 -5.08 -9.94
CA TYR A 79 3.28 -3.92 -9.62
C TYR A 79 3.31 -3.64 -8.11
N LEU A 80 2.14 -3.61 -7.46
CA LEU A 80 2.03 -3.36 -6.03
C LEU A 80 2.67 -4.48 -5.22
N GLY A 81 2.46 -5.74 -5.61
CA GLY A 81 3.11 -6.91 -5.04
C GLY A 81 4.62 -6.79 -5.12
N ARG A 82 5.19 -6.44 -6.28
CA ARG A 82 6.63 -6.17 -6.41
C ARG A 82 7.12 -5.06 -5.49
N TYR A 83 6.31 -4.04 -5.20
CA TYR A 83 6.68 -2.98 -4.26
C TYR A 83 6.68 -3.47 -2.81
N LEU A 84 5.69 -4.27 -2.42
CA LEU A 84 5.65 -4.92 -1.11
C LEU A 84 6.86 -5.85 -0.94
N TYR A 85 7.10 -6.75 -1.91
CA TYR A 85 8.20 -7.70 -1.89
C TYR A 85 9.59 -7.09 -2.12
N ARG A 86 9.70 -5.84 -2.57
CA ARG A 86 10.99 -5.13 -2.60
C ARG A 86 11.42 -4.63 -1.23
N GLY A 87 10.47 -4.35 -0.34
CA GLY A 87 10.74 -3.95 1.04
C GLY A 87 10.88 -5.13 2.00
N VAL A 88 10.29 -6.27 1.66
CA VAL A 88 10.27 -7.48 2.49
C VAL A 88 11.33 -8.46 1.99
N ILE A 89 12.18 -8.96 2.90
CA ILE A 89 13.18 -10.00 2.63
C ILE A 89 12.45 -11.25 2.11
N GLN A 90 12.95 -11.86 1.03
CA GLN A 90 12.36 -13.09 0.49
C GLN A 90 12.72 -14.28 1.40
N GLU A 91 11.83 -15.26 1.56
CA GLU A 91 12.07 -16.45 2.40
C GLU A 91 13.41 -17.14 2.07
N LYS A 92 13.69 -17.35 0.78
CA LYS A 92 14.95 -17.93 0.29
C LYS A 92 16.21 -17.12 0.59
N ASP A 93 16.04 -15.86 0.98
CA ASP A 93 17.13 -14.97 1.35
C ASP A 93 17.33 -14.95 2.87
N ILE A 94 16.49 -15.62 3.66
CA ILE A 94 16.77 -15.98 5.05
C ILE A 94 17.74 -17.17 5.03
N LEU A 95 18.96 -16.95 5.52
CA LEU A 95 20.02 -17.96 5.50
C LEU A 95 20.06 -18.79 6.78
N ALA A 96 19.69 -18.20 7.92
CA ALA A 96 19.62 -18.89 9.21
C ALA A 96 18.67 -18.16 10.17
N CYS A 97 17.90 -18.92 10.96
CA CYS A 97 17.15 -18.46 12.13
C CYS A 97 17.61 -19.32 13.32
N GLU A 98 18.59 -18.85 14.09
CA GLU A 98 19.17 -19.60 15.22
C GLU A 98 19.42 -18.67 16.42
N ASN A 99 19.24 -19.19 17.63
CA ASN A 99 19.57 -18.50 18.89
C ASN A 99 18.95 -17.09 19.02
N GLY A 100 17.73 -16.89 18.52
CA GLY A 100 17.06 -15.60 18.55
C GLY A 100 17.67 -14.57 17.60
N THR A 101 18.46 -14.99 16.62
CA THR A 101 19.03 -14.13 15.58
C THR A 101 18.64 -14.62 14.19
N VAL A 102 18.36 -13.68 13.30
CA VAL A 102 18.01 -13.96 11.90
C VAL A 102 19.10 -13.40 11.01
N THR A 103 19.72 -14.27 10.21
CA THR A 103 20.68 -13.88 9.17
C THR A 103 20.01 -13.93 7.83
N PHE A 104 19.99 -12.79 7.12
CA PHE A 104 19.43 -12.70 5.78
C PHE A 104 20.38 -12.04 4.80
N ARG A 105 20.26 -12.41 3.53
CA ARG A 105 20.94 -11.79 2.40
C ARG A 105 20.04 -10.75 1.77
N TYR A 106 20.60 -9.60 1.42
CA TYR A 106 19.88 -8.55 0.69
C TYR A 106 20.76 -7.99 -0.43
N LYS A 107 20.13 -7.40 -1.43
CA LYS A 107 20.83 -6.71 -2.50
C LYS A 107 21.02 -5.25 -2.12
N ASP A 108 22.27 -4.82 -2.00
CA ASP A 108 22.62 -3.43 -1.72
C ASP A 108 22.20 -2.55 -2.90
N ALA A 109 21.39 -1.52 -2.64
CA ALA A 109 20.86 -0.65 -3.69
C ALA A 109 21.93 0.20 -4.39
N LYS A 110 23.05 0.51 -3.71
CA LYS A 110 24.14 1.34 -4.23
C LYS A 110 25.15 0.50 -5.01
N THR A 111 25.58 -0.63 -4.46
CA THR A 111 26.61 -1.47 -5.10
C THR A 111 26.04 -2.55 -6.00
N LYS A 112 24.71 -2.77 -5.97
CA LYS A 112 24.00 -3.89 -6.63
C LYS A 112 24.54 -5.28 -6.26
N GLY A 113 25.45 -5.38 -5.29
CA GLY A 113 25.99 -6.62 -4.77
C GLY A 113 25.11 -7.23 -3.69
N PHE A 114 25.22 -8.54 -3.50
CA PHE A 114 24.58 -9.21 -2.38
C PHE A 114 25.41 -9.01 -1.11
N LYS A 115 24.74 -8.64 -0.01
CA LYS A 115 25.33 -8.52 1.32
C LYS A 115 24.48 -9.30 2.32
N THR A 116 25.10 -9.79 3.38
CA THR A 116 24.42 -10.44 4.49
C THR A 116 24.32 -9.51 5.69
N ARG A 117 23.25 -9.63 6.46
CA ARG A 117 23.05 -8.93 7.72
C ARG A 117 22.41 -9.87 8.72
N THR A 118 22.95 -9.87 9.93
CA THR A 118 22.37 -10.58 11.08
C THR A 118 21.72 -9.55 11.98
N VAL A 119 20.48 -9.82 12.38
CA VAL A 119 19.72 -8.97 13.31
C VAL A 119 19.15 -9.82 14.44
N PRO A 120 19.00 -9.25 15.65
CA PRO A 120 18.24 -9.90 16.70
C PRO A 120 16.78 -10.06 16.25
N GLY A 121 16.25 -11.28 16.33
CA GLY A 121 14.84 -11.56 16.11
C GLY A 121 14.04 -11.09 17.31
N THR A 122 12.86 -10.49 17.07
CA THR A 122 11.89 -10.30 18.16
C THR A 122 11.35 -11.67 18.54
N THR A 123 11.39 -11.97 19.84
CA THR A 123 10.98 -13.24 20.45
C THR A 123 9.57 -13.63 19.99
N GLY A 124 9.50 -14.53 19.03
CA GLY A 124 8.25 -14.96 18.41
C GLY A 124 8.50 -16.05 17.38
N THR A 125 8.66 -17.29 17.87
CA THR A 125 8.41 -18.56 17.16
C THR A 125 8.98 -18.68 15.73
N CYS A 126 10.22 -19.15 15.61
CA CYS A 126 10.64 -19.99 14.47
C CYS A 126 10.32 -21.44 14.89
N GLN A 127 9.21 -22.00 14.41
CA GLN A 127 8.94 -23.43 14.33
C GLN A 127 8.67 -23.78 12.87
#